data_AF-A0A3D5L9N2-F1
#
_entry.id   AF-A0A3D5L9N2-F1
#
_cell.length_a   1.000
_cell.length_b   1.000
_cell.length_c   1.000
_cell.angle_alpha   90.00
_cell.angle_beta   90.00
_cell.angle_gamma   90.00
#
_symmetry.space_group_name_H-M   'P 1'
#
loop_
_entity.id
_entity.type
_entity.pdbx_description
1 polymer ?
#
loop_
_entity_poly.entity_id
_entity_poly.type
_entity_poly.pdbx_seq_one_letter_code
_entity_poly.pdbx_strand_id
1 'polypeptide(L)' 'MENVTYIDHPLVQHKISMLRKKTTGTNEFRTLVEEIATLMGYEALRDLPLE' A
#
# COMPACT_ATOMS: atom_id res chain seq x y z
N MET A 1 -13.78 -11.06 -12.11
CA MET A 1 -12.61 -10.41 -11.49
C MET A 1 -11.44 -11.39 -11.51
N GLU A 2 -10.96 -11.80 -12.69
CA GLU A 2 -9.90 -12.82 -12.78
C GLU A 2 -8.49 -12.26 -12.48
N ASN A 3 -8.28 -10.95 -12.63
CA ASN A 3 -6.97 -10.31 -12.48
C ASN A 3 -6.95 -9.26 -11.36
N VAL A 4 -7.57 -9.54 -10.22
CA VAL A 4 -7.60 -8.64 -9.06
C VAL A 4 -6.98 -9.33 -7.86
N THR A 5 -5.89 -8.77 -7.34
CA THR A 5 -5.25 -9.22 -6.10
C THR A 5 -5.69 -8.31 -4.96
N TYR A 6 -6.34 -8.88 -3.95
CA TYR A 6 -6.70 -8.16 -2.72
C TYR A 6 -5.52 -8.22 -1.73
N ILE A 7 -5.01 -7.06 -1.34
CA ILE A 7 -3.89 -6.94 -0.41
C ILE A 7 -4.44 -6.82 1.02
N ASP A 8 -4.53 -7.96 1.72
CA ASP A 8 -5.00 -8.03 3.11
C ASP A 8 -3.84 -7.88 4.10
N HIS A 9 -3.23 -6.69 4.13
CA HIS A 9 -2.13 -6.38 5.05
C HIS A 9 -2.57 -5.34 6.10
N PRO A 10 -2.47 -5.64 7.42
CA PRO A 10 -2.95 -4.74 8.48
C PRO A 10 -2.35 -3.32 8.41
N LEU A 11 -1.07 -3.20 8.06
CA LEU A 11 -0.43 -1.89 7.90
C LEU A 11 -0.95 -1.11 6.68
N VAL A 12 -1.31 -1.78 5.59
CA VAL A 12 -1.88 -1.11 4.41
C VAL A 12 -3.26 -0.54 4.77
N GLN A 13 -4.09 -1.32 5.46
CA GLN A 13 -5.40 -0.88 5.94
C GLN A 13 -5.28 0.29 6.92
N HIS A 14 -4.35 0.22 7.87
CA HIS A 14 -4.09 1.30 8.82
C HIS A 14 -3.65 2.59 8.11
N LYS A 15 -2.67 2.50 7.20
CA LYS A 15 -2.14 3.66 6.47
C LYS A 15 -3.19 4.28 5.52
N ILE A 16 -3.99 3.47 4.82
CA ILE A 16 -5.11 3.96 4.01
C ILE A 16 -6.14 4.69 4.88
N SER A 17 -6.43 4.18 6.08
CA SER A 17 -7.34 4.84 7.01
C SER A 17 -6.84 6.21 7.44
N MET A 18 -5.52 6.38 7.63
CA MET A 18 -4.93 7.69 7.89
C MET A 18 -4.96 8.58 6.65
N LEU A 19 -4.58 8.06 5.49
CA LEU A 19 -4.54 8.78 4.20
C LEU A 19 -5.90 9.38 3.80
N ARG A 20 -7.01 8.72 4.17
CA ARG A 20 -8.38 9.20 3.91
C ARG A 20 -8.85 10.31 4.87
N LYS A 21 -8.12 10.62 5.94
CA LYS A 21 -8.51 11.69 6.88
C LYS A 21 -8.35 13.05 6.19
N LYS A 22 -9.39 13.89 6.29
CA LYS A 22 -9.36 15.27 5.74
C LYS A 22 -8.30 16.16 6.40
N THR A 23 -7.83 15.78 7.58
CA THR A 23 -6.81 16.50 8.36
C THR A 23 -5.38 16.14 7.97
N THR A 24 -5.18 15.11 7.15
CA THR A 24 -3.84 14.67 6.73
C THR A 24 -3.21 15.72 5.84
N GLY A 25 -2.08 16.27 6.28
CA GLY A 25 -1.35 17.29 5.55
C GLY A 25 -0.64 16.73 4.32
N THR A 26 -0.26 17.59 3.39
CA THR A 26 0.34 17.18 2.10
C THR A 26 1.64 16.38 2.27
N ASN A 27 2.46 16.69 3.27
CA ASN A 27 3.70 15.95 3.52
C ASN A 27 3.42 14.54 4.05
N GLU A 28 2.56 14.43 5.06
CA GLU A 28 2.14 13.15 5.62
C GLU A 28 1.44 12.28 4.56
N PHE A 29 0.61 12.88 3.71
CA PHE A 29 -0.02 12.18 2.59
C PHE A 29 1.00 11.53 1.66
N ARG A 30 2.06 12.27 1.27
CA ARG A 30 3.12 11.73 0.40
C ARG A 30 3.85 10.56 1.07
N THR A 31 4.23 10.72 2.33
CA THR A 31 4.87 9.65 3.10
C THR A 31 3.98 8.41 3.19
N LEU A 32 2.69 8.57 3.47
CA LEU A 32 1.76 7.44 3.53
C LEU A 32 1.62 6.72 2.19
N VAL A 33 1.57 7.46 1.08
CA VAL A 33 1.52 6.86 -0.26
C VAL A 33 2.79 6.05 -0.54
N GLU A 34 3.97 6.59 -0.22
CA GLU A 34 5.25 5.90 -0.40
C GLU A 34 5.28 4.60 0.39
N GLU A 35 4.90 4.63 1.66
CA GLU A 35 4.86 3.44 2.52
C GLU A 35 3.86 2.38 2.03
N ILE A 36 2.68 2.80 1.59
CA ILE A 36 1.69 1.90 1.00
C ILE A 36 2.27 1.28 -0.28
N ALA A 37 2.89 2.08 -1.14
CA ALA A 37 3.48 1.61 -2.40
C ALA A 37 4.59 0.58 -2.17
N THR A 38 5.43 0.75 -1.14
CA THR A 38 6.45 -0.24 -0.77
C THR A 38 5.82 -1.59 -0.40
N LEU A 39 4.78 -1.58 0.44
CA LEU A 39 4.08 -2.80 0.84
C LEU A 39 3.38 -3.47 -0.34
N MET A 40 2.75 -2.69 -1.22
CA MET A 40 2.15 -3.21 -2.44
C MET A 40 3.19 -3.77 -3.41
N GLY A 41 4.36 -3.12 -3.51
CA GLY A 41 5.47 -3.58 -4.34
C GLY A 41 5.98 -4.95 -3.91
N TYR A 42 6.04 -5.22 -2.60
CA TYR A 42 6.39 -6.54 -2.09
C TYR A 42 5.41 -7.63 -2.56
N GLU A 43 4.10 -7.36 -2.48
CA GLU A 43 3.07 -8.28 -2.98
C GLU A 43 3.11 -8.43 -4.50
N ALA A 44 3.35 -7.35 -5.22
CA ALA A 44 3.37 -7.31 -6.68
C ALA A 44 4.57 -8.06 -7.30
N LEU A 45 5.67 -8.20 -6.55
CA LEU A 45 6.89 -8.88 -7.00
C LEU A 45 7.04 -10.30 -6.42
N ARG A 46 5.98 -10.84 -5.79
CA ARG A 46 6.02 -12.15 -5.11
C ARG A 46 6.34 -13.31 -6.05
N ASP A 47 5.99 -13.20 -7.32
CA ASP A 47 6.13 -14.24 -8.34
C ASP A 47 7.44 -14.16 -9.15
N LEU A 48 8.37 -13.28 -8.74
CA LEU A 48 9.68 -13.20 -9.39
C LEU A 48 10.43 -14.55 -9.30
N PRO A 49 11.00 -15.03 -10.42
CA PRO A 49 11.79 -16.26 -10.42
C PRO A 49 13.06 -16.09 -9.60
N LEU A 50 13.48 -17.18 -8.94
CA LEU A 50 14.76 -17.27 -8.25
C LEU A 50 15.74 -18.06 -9.14
N GLU A 51 17.01 -17.66 -9.13
CA GLU A 51 18.13 -18.36 -9.78
C GLU A 51 19.04 -19.02 -8.74
#